data_AF-A0A1H5P604-F1
#
_entry.id   AF-A0A1H5P604-F1
#
_cell.length_a   1.000
_cell.length_b   1.000
_cell.length_c   1.000
_cell.angle_alpha   90.00
_cell.angle_beta   90.00
_cell.angle_gamma   90.00
#
_symmetry.space_group_name_H-M   'P 1'
#
loop_
_entity.id
_entity.type
_entity.pdbx_description
1 polymer ?
#
loop_
_entity_poly.entity_id
_entity_poly.type
_entity_poly.pdbx_seq_one_letter_code
_entity_poly.pdbx_strand_id
1 'polypeptide(L)'
;MRDETYTGWLLWSRPPARLLDEIVITDQDGHTITNRPLPYGTVGTRGWDVTLRRLGFERLGGWMPATGGYVCRIQRIPPPPAGVLARTA
;
A
#
# COMPACT_ATOMS: atom_id res chain seq x y z
N MET A 1 -18.73 -11.41 -6.82
CA MET A 1 -17.97 -10.32 -6.17
C MET A 1 -17.09 -9.72 -7.24
N ARG A 2 -17.20 -8.42 -7.53
CA ARG A 2 -16.19 -7.76 -8.36
C ARG A 2 -14.92 -7.69 -7.52
N ASP A 3 -13.79 -8.14 -8.05
CA ASP A 3 -12.50 -7.89 -7.43
C ASP A 3 -12.29 -6.36 -7.45
N GLU A 4 -12.51 -5.72 -6.29
CA GLU A 4 -12.23 -4.30 -6.14
C GLU A 4 -10.72 -4.10 -6.22
N THR A 5 -10.30 -3.52 -7.34
CA THR A 5 -8.91 -3.17 -7.58
C THR A 5 -8.68 -1.72 -7.21
N TYR A 6 -7.57 -1.48 -6.54
CA TYR A 6 -7.15 -0.18 -6.05
C TYR A 6 -5.80 0.18 -6.66
N THR A 7 -5.39 1.43 -6.51
CA THR A 7 -4.08 1.90 -6.97
C THR A 7 -3.22 2.26 -5.77
N GLY A 8 -2.05 1.63 -5.67
CA GLY A 8 -1.02 1.97 -4.69
C GLY A 8 0.02 2.88 -5.32
N TRP A 9 0.20 4.07 -4.74
CA TRP A 9 1.20 5.05 -5.13
C TRP A 9 2.31 5.08 -4.10
N LEU A 10 3.55 5.00 -4.54
CA LEU A 10 4.71 5.42 -3.77
C LEU A 10 5.06 6.83 -4.22
N LEU A 11 5.03 7.78 -3.30
CA LEU A 11 5.37 9.17 -3.55
C LEU A 11 6.70 9.48 -2.86
N TRP A 12 7.66 10.03 -3.60
CA TRP A 12 8.91 10.46 -3.01
C TRP A 12 8.72 11.64 -2.04
N SER A 13 9.61 11.71 -1.06
CA SER A 13 9.78 12.88 -0.20
C SER A 13 9.96 14.14 -1.05
N ARG A 14 9.29 15.22 -0.62
CA ARG A 14 9.36 16.56 -1.21
C ARG A 14 9.39 17.60 -0.08
N PRO A 15 10.58 17.88 0.49
CA PRO A 15 10.73 18.90 1.51
C PRO A 15 10.31 20.29 1.01
N PRO A 16 9.79 21.17 1.90
CA PRO A 16 9.56 20.93 3.33
C PRO A 16 8.26 20.18 3.63
N ALA A 17 7.36 20.03 2.64
CA ALA A 17 6.01 19.52 2.84
C ALA A 17 5.95 18.02 3.21
N ARG A 18 6.89 17.22 2.70
CA ARG A 18 6.93 15.77 2.95
C ARG A 18 8.38 15.30 3.13
N LEU A 19 8.71 14.86 4.34
CA LEU A 19 10.08 14.45 4.71
C LEU A 19 10.41 13.01 4.38
N LEU A 20 9.40 12.14 4.31
CA LEU A 20 9.56 10.71 4.04
C LEU A 20 8.78 10.33 2.78
N ASP A 21 9.28 9.34 2.07
CA ASP A 21 8.52 8.68 1.03
C ASP A 21 7.22 8.12 1.64
N GLU A 22 6.14 8.11 0.87
CA GLU A 22 4.81 7.79 1.38
C GLU A 22 4.07 6.84 0.44
N ILE A 23 3.38 5.85 1.01
CA ILE A 23 2.42 5.05 0.27
C ILE A 23 1.05 5.70 0.39
N VAL A 24 0.40 5.96 -0.74
CA VAL A 24 -0.98 6.45 -0.83
C VAL A 24 -1.81 5.43 -1.61
N ILE A 25 -3.00 5.13 -1.12
CA ILE A 25 -3.92 4.19 -1.75
C ILE A 25 -5.14 4.95 -2.22
N THR A 26 -5.47 4.80 -3.50
CA THR A 26 -6.65 5.40 -4.10
C THR A 26 -7.63 4.35 -4.64
N ASP A 27 -8.91 4.69 -4.64
CA ASP A 27 -9.92 3.93 -5.40
C ASP A 27 -9.78 4.19 -6.92
N GLN A 28 -10.76 3.68 -7.67
CA GLN A 28 -10.83 3.81 -9.13
C GLN A 28 -11.16 5.24 -9.58
N ASP A 29 -11.79 6.04 -8.73
CA ASP A 29 -12.11 7.45 -8.99
C ASP A 29 -10.94 8.38 -8.60
N GLY A 30 -9.89 7.83 -7.99
CA GLY A 30 -8.69 8.56 -7.57
C GLY A 30 -8.80 9.17 -6.17
N HIS A 31 -9.85 8.86 -5.41
CA HIS A 31 -9.98 9.31 -4.04
C HIS A 31 -9.02 8.56 -3.13
N THR A 32 -8.31 9.29 -2.27
CA THR A 32 -7.41 8.69 -1.28
C THR A 32 -8.23 7.99 -0.21
N ILE A 33 -8.05 6.68 -0.09
CA ILE A 33 -8.68 5.84 0.93
C ILE A 33 -7.82 5.85 2.19
N THR A 34 -6.52 5.69 2.03
CA THR A 34 -5.56 5.66 3.14
C THR A 34 -4.15 5.96 2.65
N ASN A 35 -3.29 6.38 3.56
CA ASN A 35 -1.90 6.67 3.30
C ASN A 35 -1.03 6.37 4.52
N ARG A 36 0.26 6.14 4.28
CA ARG A 36 1.24 5.93 5.34
C ARG A 36 2.66 6.27 4.87
N PRO A 37 3.41 7.08 5.63
CA PRO A 37 4.83 7.28 5.35
C PRO A 37 5.61 5.97 5.53
N LEU A 38 6.61 5.77 4.68
CA LEU A 38 7.55 4.68 4.82
C LEU A 38 8.41 4.90 6.09
N PRO A 39 8.75 3.83 6.82
CA PRO A 39 9.78 3.92 7.85
C PRO A 39 11.09 4.49 7.30
N TYR A 40 11.80 5.27 8.12
CA TYR A 40 13.10 5.81 7.74
C TYR A 40 14.07 4.70 7.32
N GLY A 41 14.84 4.94 6.26
CA GLY A 41 15.79 3.97 5.72
C GLY A 41 15.15 2.80 4.96
N THR A 42 13.86 2.88 4.61
CA THR A 42 13.23 1.87 3.74
C THR A 42 13.85 1.94 2.34
N VAL A 43 14.44 0.83 1.89
CA VAL A 43 15.03 0.70 0.54
C VAL A 43 14.38 -0.46 -0.20
N GLY A 44 14.10 -0.24 -1.48
CA GLY A 44 13.60 -1.26 -2.40
C GLY A 44 12.14 -1.67 -2.20
N THR A 45 11.63 -2.43 -3.17
CA THR A 45 10.21 -2.79 -3.29
C THR A 45 9.68 -3.63 -2.13
N ARG A 46 10.54 -4.44 -1.49
CA ARG A 46 10.14 -5.29 -0.35
C ARG A 46 9.65 -4.46 0.84
N GLY A 47 10.29 -3.34 1.13
CA GLY A 47 9.86 -2.45 2.22
C GLY A 47 8.54 -1.75 1.93
N TRP A 48 8.31 -1.42 0.66
CA TRP A 48 7.04 -0.84 0.20
C TRP A 48 5.90 -1.86 0.35
N ASP A 49 6.14 -3.10 -0.07
CA ASP A 49 5.17 -4.19 0.04
C ASP A 49 4.81 -4.51 1.51
N VAL A 50 5.76 -4.38 2.46
CA VAL A 50 5.47 -4.50 3.90
C VAL A 50 4.52 -3.39 4.37
N THR A 51 4.71 -2.16 3.90
CA THR A 51 3.84 -1.04 4.26
C THR A 51 2.45 -1.18 3.64
N LEU A 52 2.35 -1.64 2.40
CA LEU A 52 1.07 -2.02 1.78
C LEU A 52 0.31 -3.06 2.60
N ARG A 53 0.98 -4.14 3.03
CA ARG A 53 0.36 -5.18 3.85
C ARG A 53 -0.14 -4.65 5.19
N ARG A 54 0.61 -3.73 5.82
CA ARG A 54 0.19 -3.05 7.05
C ARG A 54 -1.04 -2.15 6.85
N LEU A 55 -1.28 -1.69 5.62
CA LEU A 55 -2.50 -0.98 5.23
C LEU A 55 -3.64 -1.93 4.84
N GLY A 56 -3.42 -3.25 4.83
CA GLY A 56 -4.42 -4.24 4.46
C GLY A 56 -4.51 -4.49 2.96
N PHE A 57 -3.45 -4.20 2.21
CA PHE A 57 -3.41 -4.39 0.76
C PHE A 57 -2.23 -5.22 0.31
N GLU A 58 -2.41 -5.94 -0.78
CA GLU A 58 -1.34 -6.66 -1.47
C GLU A 58 -1.27 -6.27 -2.94
N ARG A 59 -0.06 -6.35 -3.49
CA ARG A 59 0.25 -5.91 -4.83
C ARG A 59 -0.04 -7.03 -5.85
N LEU A 60 -0.73 -6.66 -6.94
CA LEU A 60 -1.12 -7.57 -8.03
C LEU A 60 -0.10 -7.65 -9.18
N GLY A 61 0.82 -6.70 -9.28
CA GLY A 61 1.81 -6.63 -10.37
C GLY A 61 2.97 -5.71 -10.00
N GLY A 62 4.02 -5.61 -10.82
CA GLY A 62 5.22 -4.82 -10.51
C GLY A 62 4.95 -3.36 -10.11
N TRP A 63 5.87 -2.79 -9.33
CA TRP A 63 5.93 -1.33 -9.16
C TRP A 63 6.41 -0.71 -10.47
N MET A 64 5.57 0.11 -11.09
CA MET A 64 5.85 0.81 -12.34
C MET A 64 6.30 2.23 -12.04
N PRO A 65 7.35 2.75 -12.69
CA PRO A 65 7.75 4.15 -12.55
C PRO A 65 6.60 5.12 -12.89
N ALA A 66 6.45 6.18 -12.11
CA ALA A 66 5.49 7.25 -12.34
C ALA A 66 6.08 8.62 -11.96
N THR A 67 5.43 9.71 -12.36
CA THR A 67 5.91 11.06 -12.02
C THR A 67 5.91 11.26 -10.50
N GLY A 68 7.11 11.39 -9.91
CA GLY A 68 7.27 11.59 -8.47
C GLY A 68 7.28 10.31 -7.63
N GLY A 69 7.46 9.14 -8.25
CA GLY A 69 7.66 7.88 -7.54
C GLY A 69 7.27 6.65 -8.36
N TYR A 70 6.45 5.78 -7.79
CA TYR A 70 6.02 4.53 -8.42
C TYR A 70 4.53 4.27 -8.22
N VAL A 71 3.94 3.44 -9.06
CA VAL A 71 2.54 3.04 -8.99
C VAL A 71 2.41 1.53 -9.17
N CYS A 72 1.42 0.91 -8.52
CA CYS A 72 1.05 -0.48 -8.76
C CYS A 72 -0.45 -0.69 -8.59
N ARG A 73 -0.97 -1.77 -9.21
CA ARG A 73 -2.31 -2.27 -8.90
C ARG A 73 -2.25 -3.11 -7.64
N ILE A 74 -3.22 -2.91 -6.75
CA ILE A 74 -3.33 -3.61 -5.48
C ILE A 74 -4.77 -4.09 -5.26
N GLN A 75 -4.94 -5.04 -4.34
CA GLN A 75 -6.23 -5.50 -3.85
C GLN A 75 -6.23 -5.51 -2.31
N ARG A 76 -7.43 -5.50 -1.72
CA ARG A 76 -7.55 -5.69 -0.26
C ARG A 76 -7.19 -7.13 0.10
N ILE A 77 -6.41 -7.28 1.17
CA ILE A 77 -6.16 -8.57 1.80
C ILE A 77 -7.42 -8.91 2.62
N PRO A 78 -8.09 -10.05 2.35
CA PRO A 78 -9.23 -10.47 3.15
C PRO A 78 -8.80 -10.62 4.62
N PRO A 79 -9.63 -10.21 5.59
CA PRO A 79 -9.35 -10.53 6.99
C PRO A 79 -9.29 -12.06 7.15
N PRO A 80 -8.44 -12.58 8.05
CA PRO A 80 -8.41 -14.00 8.32
C PRO A 80 -9.81 -14.48 8.74
N PRO A 81 -10.24 -15.69 8.33
CA PRO A 81 -11.53 -16.21 8.73
C PRO A 81 -11.61 -16.28 10.26
N ALA A 82 -12.71 -15.80 10.81
CA ALA A 82 -12.94 -15.68 12.27
C ALA A 82 -12.75 -17.01 13.05
N GLY A 83 -12.73 -18.16 12.37
CA GLY A 83 -12.56 -19.48 12.98
C GLY A 83 -11.13 -19.85 13.40
N VAL A 84 -10.10 -19.07 13.06
CA VAL A 84 -8.69 -19.41 13.41
C VAL A 84 -8.31 -18.97 14.84
N LEU A 85 -9.07 -18.07 15.45
CA LEU A 85 -8.79 -17.56 16.80
C LEU A 85 -9.37 -18.43 17.94
N ALA A 86 -10.09 -19.52 17.63
CA ALA A 86 -10.78 -20.33 18.64
C ALA A 86 -10.02 -21.58 19.12
N ARG A 87 -8.76 -21.79 18.69
CA ARG A 87 -7.94 -22.95 19.10
C ARG A 87 -6.62 -22.50 19.72
N THR A 88 -6.69 -21.93 20.91
CA THR A 88 -5.60 -21.92 21.90
C THR A 88 -6.21 -21.44 23.23
N ALA A 89 -6.97 -22.32 23.86
CA ALA A 89 -7.33 -22.24 25.27
C ALA A 89 -7.21 -23.64 25.86
#